data_AF-A0A455U2S8-F1
#
_entry.id   AF-A0A455U2S8-F1
#
_cell.length_a   1.000
_cell.length_b   1.000
_cell.length_c   1.000
_cell.angle_alpha   90.00
_cell.angle_beta   90.00
_cell.angle_gamma   90.00
#
_symmetry.space_group_name_H-M   'P 1'
#
loop_
_entity.id
_entity.type
_entity.pdbx_description
1 polymer ?
#
loop_
_entity_poly.entity_id
_entity_poly.type
_entity_poly.pdbx_seq_one_letter_code
_entity_poly.pdbx_strand_id
1 'polypeptide(L)'
;MVLNAELREGSLRHYAQRRGIPVLTYEAGEALRFDEWAIAPGVRGVLRVMRRLGMLTGEQRRRTPAPAELANGSSWARAPIDGILRPKVRLGARCQRRGAG
;
A
#
# COMPACT_ATOMS: atom_id res chain seq x y z
N MET A 1 6.79 0.55 0.56
CA MET A 1 6.71 -0.53 -0.44
C MET A 1 5.71 -0.12 -1.50
N VAL A 2 5.96 -0.45 -2.77
CA VAL A 2 4.98 -0.38 -3.84
C VAL A 2 4.72 -1.81 -4.30
N LEU A 3 3.45 -2.19 -4.35
CA LEU A 3 3.03 -3.51 -4.77
C LEU A 3 2.50 -3.44 -6.20
N ASN A 4 3.18 -4.10 -7.12
CA ASN A 4 2.63 -4.40 -8.44
C ASN A 4 1.69 -5.61 -8.34
N ALA A 5 0.49 -5.36 -7.80
CA ALA A 5 -0.52 -6.39 -7.61
C ALA A 5 -1.33 -6.60 -8.88
N GLU A 6 -1.57 -7.87 -9.20
CA GLU A 6 -2.56 -8.29 -10.19
C GLU A 6 -3.92 -7.61 -9.94
N LEU A 7 -4.60 -7.29 -11.03
CA LEU A 7 -5.94 -6.75 -10.97
C LEU A 7 -6.95 -7.86 -10.76
N ARG A 8 -7.83 -7.66 -9.78
CA ARG A 8 -9.01 -8.49 -9.61
C ARG A 8 -10.11 -8.02 -10.56
N GLU A 9 -10.66 -8.95 -11.33
CA GLU A 9 -11.82 -8.68 -12.17
C GLU A 9 -12.97 -8.08 -11.35
N GLY A 10 -13.73 -7.16 -11.96
CA GLY A 10 -14.81 -6.43 -11.28
C GLY A 10 -14.39 -5.33 -10.30
N SER A 11 -13.11 -5.22 -9.93
CA SER A 11 -12.65 -4.15 -9.03
C SER A 11 -12.65 -2.77 -9.70
N LEU A 12 -12.70 -1.71 -8.88
CA LEU A 12 -12.56 -0.33 -9.36
C LEU A 12 -11.24 -0.12 -10.13
N ARG A 13 -10.13 -0.66 -9.61
CA ARG A 13 -8.82 -0.61 -10.28
C ARG A 13 -8.88 -1.26 -11.66
N HIS A 14 -9.51 -2.42 -11.75
CA HIS A 14 -9.66 -3.14 -13.02
C HIS A 14 -10.52 -2.34 -14.02
N TYR A 15 -11.65 -1.77 -13.58
CA TYR A 15 -12.51 -0.93 -14.44
C TYR A 15 -11.81 0.34 -14.93
N ALA A 16 -11.05 1.01 -14.08
CA ALA A 16 -10.30 2.22 -14.42
C ALA A 16 -9.14 1.93 -15.39
N GLN A 17 -8.41 0.83 -15.17
CA GLN A 17 -7.31 0.43 -16.05
C GLN A 17 -7.81 0.11 -17.46
N ARG A 18 -8.98 -0.53 -17.62
CA ARG A 18 -9.58 -0.75 -18.96
C ARG A 18 -9.90 0.55 -19.72
N ARG A 19 -9.94 1.69 -19.03
CA ARG A 19 -10.14 3.03 -19.61
C ARG A 19 -8.83 3.82 -19.74
N GLY A 20 -7.68 3.21 -19.46
CA GLY A 20 -6.40 3.91 -19.45
C GLY A 20 -6.26 4.94 -18.33
N ILE A 21 -7.09 4.88 -17.28
CA ILE A 21 -7.04 5.81 -16.15
C ILE A 21 -6.07 5.24 -15.11
N PRO A 22 -4.98 5.95 -14.77
CA PRO A 22 -4.05 5.51 -13.73
C PRO A 22 -4.73 5.46 -12.36
N VAL A 23 -4.48 4.40 -11.59
CA VAL A 23 -4.99 4.26 -10.22
C VAL A 23 -3.87 3.92 -9.26
N LEU A 24 -3.86 4.59 -8.11
CA LEU A 24 -3.02 4.28 -6.97
C LEU A 24 -3.92 3.99 -5.77
N THR A 25 -3.69 2.86 -5.10
CA THR A 25 -4.34 2.53 -3.82
C THR A 25 -3.34 2.72 -2.70
N TYR A 26 -3.73 3.49 -1.69
CA TYR A 26 -2.95 3.67 -0.47
C TYR A 26 -3.57 2.83 0.65
N GLU A 27 -2.77 1.93 1.22
CA GLU A 27 -3.16 1.06 2.33
C GLU A 27 -2.29 1.41 3.54
N ALA A 28 -2.92 1.82 4.64
CA ALA A 28 -2.25 2.13 5.89
C ALA A 28 -3.23 2.07 7.08
N GLY A 29 -2.67 1.88 8.28
CA GLY A 29 -3.45 1.81 9.51
C GLY A 29 -4.18 0.48 9.71
N GLU A 30 -5.14 0.49 10.63
CA GLU A 30 -5.95 -0.66 11.03
C GLU A 30 -7.44 -0.34 10.85
N ALA A 31 -8.27 -1.36 10.69
CA ALA A 31 -9.71 -1.16 10.60
C ALA A 31 -10.28 -0.58 11.91
N LEU A 32 -11.32 0.25 11.79
CA LEU A 32 -12.10 0.79 12.92
C LEU A 32 -11.31 1.65 13.92
N ARG A 33 -10.13 2.17 13.52
CA ARG A 33 -9.30 3.02 14.38
C ARG A 33 -8.73 4.19 13.59
N PHE A 34 -8.76 5.38 14.20
CA PHE A 34 -7.99 6.50 13.70
C PHE A 34 -6.53 6.35 14.08
N ASP A 35 -5.66 6.43 13.08
CA ASP A 35 -4.21 6.43 13.23
C ASP A 35 -3.64 7.62 12.47
N GLU A 36 -3.23 8.66 13.20
CA GLU A 36 -2.66 9.88 12.62
C GLU A 36 -1.39 9.57 11.79
N TRP A 37 -0.65 8.51 12.15
CA TRP A 37 0.51 8.06 11.37
C TRP A 37 0.14 7.48 10.02
N ALA A 38 -1.10 7.00 9.83
CA ALA A 38 -1.63 6.55 8.54
C ALA A 38 -2.34 7.70 7.79
N ILE A 39 -3.12 8.52 8.52
CA ILE A 39 -3.95 9.57 7.93
C ILE A 39 -3.08 10.69 7.33
N ALA A 40 -2.15 11.24 8.12
CA ALA A 40 -1.40 12.41 7.70
C ALA A 40 -0.54 12.16 6.43
N PRO A 41 0.15 11.01 6.27
CA PRO A 41 0.82 10.68 5.01
C PRO A 41 -0.16 10.50 3.84
N GLY A 42 -1.32 9.88 4.05
CA GLY A 42 -2.34 9.69 3.02
C GLY A 42 -2.84 11.03 2.45
N VAL A 43 -3.21 11.96 3.33
CA VAL A 43 -3.63 13.32 2.95
C VAL A 43 -2.53 14.05 2.20
N ARG A 44 -1.28 14.02 2.71
CA ARG A 44 -0.13 14.63 2.01
C ARG A 44 0.10 14.01 0.64
N GLY A 45 -0.12 12.70 0.48
CA GLY A 45 -0.01 11.98 -0.78
C GLY A 45 -1.01 12.47 -1.81
N VAL A 46 -2.29 12.54 -1.46
CA VAL A 46 -3.36 13.06 -2.34
C VAL A 46 -3.06 14.48 -2.78
N LEU A 47 -2.72 15.37 -1.84
CA LEU A 47 -2.39 16.77 -2.15
C LEU A 47 -1.15 16.91 -3.06
N ARG A 48 -0.20 15.99 -2.98
CA ARG A 48 0.96 15.94 -3.90
C ARG A 48 0.54 15.53 -5.31
N VAL A 49 -0.33 14.53 -5.43
CA VAL A 49 -0.86 14.08 -6.72
C VAL A 49 -1.68 15.19 -7.37
N MET A 50 -2.59 15.83 -6.64
CA MET A 50 -3.40 16.95 -7.15
C MET A 50 -2.53 18.10 -7.69
N ARG A 51 -1.47 18.49 -6.94
CA ARG A 51 -0.50 19.49 -7.44
C ARG A 51 0.25 19.02 -8.67
N ARG A 52 0.67 17.75 -8.72
CA ARG A 52 1.35 17.17 -9.89
C ARG A 52 0.45 17.18 -11.14
N LEU A 53 -0.86 17.06 -10.95
CA LEU A 53 -1.87 17.15 -12.00
C LEU A 53 -2.32 18.59 -12.31
N GLY A 54 -1.73 19.60 -11.67
CA GLY A 54 -2.09 21.01 -11.88
C GLY A 54 -3.43 21.43 -11.27
N MET A 55 -4.04 20.59 -10.41
CA MET A 55 -5.34 20.88 -9.78
C MET A 55 -5.24 21.86 -8.61
N LEU A 56 -4.04 22.05 -8.05
CA LEU A 56 -3.77 22.93 -6.91
C LEU A 56 -2.50 23.73 -7.15
N THR A 57 -2.46 24.97 -6.65
CA THR A 57 -1.30 25.86 -6.72
C THR A 57 -0.25 25.56 -5.63
N GLY A 58 0.96 26.10 -5.80
CA GLY A 58 2.06 26.04 -4.85
C GLY A 58 3.13 24.97 -5.16
N GLU A 59 4.40 25.34 -5.01
CA GLU A 59 5.53 24.43 -5.19
C GLU A 59 5.75 23.56 -3.94
N GLN A 60 5.98 22.26 -4.16
CA GLN A 60 6.52 21.39 -3.12
C GLN A 60 8.04 21.44 -3.17
N ARG A 61 8.68 21.87 -2.07
CA ARG A 61 10.13 21.69 -1.87
C ARG A 61 10.43 20.19 -1.94
N ARG A 62 11.00 19.75 -3.06
CA ARG A 62 11.26 18.32 -3.34
C ARG A 62 12.43 17.85 -2.48
N ARG A 63 12.15 17.00 -1.49
CA ARG A 63 13.14 16.08 -0.95
C ARG A 63 13.08 14.80 -1.79
N THR A 64 14.22 14.33 -2.26
CA THR A 64 14.32 13.01 -2.89
C THR A 64 13.91 11.96 -1.86
N PRO A 65 12.82 11.22 -2.08
CA PRO A 65 12.45 10.15 -1.17
C PRO A 65 13.47 9.02 -1.25
N ALA A 66 13.59 8.25 -0.15
CA ALA A 66 14.31 6.99 -0.20
C ALA A 66 13.68 6.06 -1.27
N PRO A 67 14.47 5.19 -1.90
CA PRO A 67 13.94 4.21 -2.86
C PRO A 67 12.83 3.38 -2.21
N ALA A 68 11.73 3.20 -2.94
CA ALA A 68 10.67 2.32 -2.50
C ALA A 68 11.05 0.86 -2.77
N GLU A 69 10.84 -0.01 -1.79
CA GLU A 69 10.85 -1.46 -2.00
C GLU A 69 9.74 -1.84 -3.00
N LEU A 70 10.10 -2.52 -4.08
CA LEU A 70 9.19 -3.00 -5.13
C LEU A 70 8.85 -4.47 -4.88
N ALA A 71 7.56 -4.77 -4.71
CA ALA A 71 7.05 -6.13 -4.60
C ALA A 71 6.24 -6.48 -5.83
N ASN A 72 6.54 -7.63 -6.44
CA ASN A 72 5.84 -8.13 -7.64
C ASN A 72 4.66 -9.06 -7.32
N GLY A 73 4.36 -9.27 -6.03
CA GLY A 73 3.31 -10.17 -5.61
C GLY A 73 3.15 -10.22 -4.09
N SER A 74 2.09 -10.89 -3.65
CA SER A 74 1.79 -11.14 -2.25
C SER A 74 1.23 -12.55 -2.09
N SER A 75 1.32 -13.11 -0.88
CA SER A 75 0.78 -14.44 -0.59
C SER A 75 0.09 -14.43 0.77
N TRP A 76 -0.95 -15.25 0.91
CA TRP A 76 -1.67 -15.41 2.17
C TRP A 76 -1.09 -16.58 2.96
N ALA A 77 -0.67 -16.31 4.19
CA ALA A 77 -0.40 -17.36 5.17
C ALA A 77 -1.73 -17.70 5.87
N ARG A 78 -2.13 -18.97 5.82
CA ARG A 78 -3.35 -19.47 6.46
C ARG A 78 -3.00 -20.17 7.76
N ALA A 79 -3.81 -19.96 8.79
CA ALA A 79 -3.70 -20.75 10.02
C ALA A 79 -4.11 -22.20 9.71
N PRO A 80 -3.30 -23.20 10.07
CA PRO A 80 -3.64 -24.61 9.85
C PRO A 80 -4.66 -25.14 10.87
N ILE A 81 -4.85 -24.41 11.98
CA ILE A 81 -5.72 -24.75 13.10
C ILE A 81 -6.37 -23.50 13.66
N ASP A 82 -7.43 -23.70 14.45
CA ASP A 82 -8.09 -22.64 15.21
C ASP A 82 -7.25 -22.17 16.41
N GLY A 83 -7.54 -20.96 16.90
CA GLY A 83 -6.94 -20.43 18.12
C GLY A 83 -6.66 -18.93 18.09
N ILE A 84 -5.82 -18.48 19.01
CA ILE A 84 -5.43 -17.08 19.14
C ILE A 84 -4.08 -16.86 18.46
N LEU A 85 -4.04 -15.94 17.48
CA LEU A 85 -2.80 -15.55 16.82
C LEU A 85 -1.93 -14.68 17.75
N ARG A 86 -0.72 -15.15 18.06
CA ARG A 86 0.33 -14.33 18.68
C ARG A 86 1.42 -14.00 17.65
N PRO A 87 1.47 -12.77 17.10
CA PRO A 87 2.48 -12.41 16.10
C PRO A 87 3.89 -12.44 16.73
N LYS A 88 4.83 -13.09 16.05
CA LYS A 88 6.25 -13.13 16.44
C LYS A 88 7.11 -12.07 15.74
N VAL A 89 6.57 -11.45 14.69
CA VAL A 89 7.24 -10.43 13.87
C VAL A 89 6.35 -9.21 13.75
N ARG A 90 6.96 -8.03 13.68
CA ARG A 90 6.24 -6.76 13.50
C ARG A 90 5.97 -6.53 12.01
N LEU A 91 4.95 -5.72 11.71
CA LEU A 91 4.70 -5.25 10.35
C LEU A 91 5.93 -4.52 9.80
N GLY A 92 6.24 -4.76 8.52
CA GLY A 92 7.42 -4.21 7.86
C GLY A 92 8.74 -4.94 8.14
N ALA A 93 8.77 -5.93 9.04
CA ALA A 93 9.95 -6.75 9.27
C ALA A 93 10.26 -7.63 8.04
N ARG A 94 11.54 -7.72 7.67
CA ARG A 94 11.99 -8.69 6.66
C ARG A 94 11.99 -10.08 7.29
N CYS A 95 11.38 -11.05 6.62
CA CYS A 95 11.29 -12.44 7.08
C CYS A 95 11.65 -13.38 5.92
N GLN A 96 12.16 -14.56 6.26
CA GLN A 96 12.44 -15.62 5.30
C GLN A 96 11.45 -16.77 5.50
N ARG A 97 10.97 -17.34 4.39
CA ARG A 97 10.25 -18.62 4.44
C ARG A 97 11.25 -19.68 4.86
N ARG A 98 11.04 -20.35 5.99
CA ARG A 98 11.80 -21.56 6.31
C ARG A 98 11.41 -22.62 5.27
N GLY A 99 12.39 -23.18 4.57
CA GLY A 99 12.17 -24.28 3.64
C GLY A 99 11.51 -25.46 4.36
N ALA A 100 10.61 -26.15 3.68
CA ALA A 100 10.16 -27.47 4.12
C ALA A 100 11.37 -28.39 4.05
N GLY A 101 11.83 -28.87 5.21
CA GLY A 101 12.66 -30.07 5.28
C GLY A 101 11.79 -31.30 5.13
#